data_AF-A0AAD9B8D2-F1
#
_entry.id   AF-A0AAD9B8D2-F1
#
_cell.length_a   1.000
_cell.length_b   1.000
_cell.length_c   1.000
_cell.angle_alpha   90.00
_cell.angle_beta   90.00
_cell.angle_gamma   90.00
#
_symmetry.space_group_name_H-M   'P 1'
#
loop_
_entity.id
_entity.type
_entity.pdbx_description
1 polymer ?
#
loop_
_entity_poly.entity_id
_entity_poly.type
_entity_poly.pdbx_seq_one_letter_code
_entity_poly.pdbx_strand_id
1 'polypeptide(L)' 'MDVSGIEQLSICIRYINHVNGAEICEELLGFCPLAKQDAASITEAILSQLEKWGLEIDYLRGQGYDGASAMSGHVSGV' A
#
# COMPACT_ATOMS: atom_id res chain seq x y z
N MET A 1 -1.32 7.20 -22.93
CA MET A 1 -1.60 8.55 -22.41
C MET A 1 -2.67 8.40 -21.36
N ASP A 2 -2.34 8.87 -20.16
CA ASP A 2 -3.25 9.02 -19.03
C ASP A 2 -4.51 9.79 -19.48
N VAL A 3 -5.69 9.21 -19.28
CA VAL A 3 -6.98 9.79 -19.75
C VAL A 3 -7.57 10.74 -18.71
N SER A 4 -6.99 10.85 -17.52
CA SER A 4 -7.42 11.78 -16.49
C SER A 4 -6.34 11.74 -15.43
N GLY A 5 -5.52 12.79 -15.28
CA GLY A 5 -4.33 12.86 -14.40
C GLY A 5 -4.61 12.65 -12.91
N ILE A 6 -5.16 11.49 -12.59
CA ILE A 6 -5.52 10.92 -11.31
C ILE A 6 -4.54 9.76 -11.16
N GLU A 7 -3.58 9.99 -10.29
CA GLU A 7 -2.58 8.98 -9.99
C GLU A 7 -3.22 7.81 -9.26
N GLN A 8 -2.70 6.60 -9.46
CA GLN A 8 -3.25 5.39 -8.86
C GLN A 8 -2.19 4.74 -7.98
N LEU A 9 -2.59 4.36 -6.78
CA LEU A 9 -1.82 3.55 -5.86
C LEU A 9 -2.16 2.08 -6.06
N SER A 10 -1.19 1.29 -6.52
CA SER A 10 -1.28 -0.17 -6.46
C SER A 10 -0.93 -0.66 -5.06
N ILE A 11 -1.76 -1.50 -4.46
CA ILE A 11 -1.50 -2.09 -3.13
C ILE A 11 -1.26 -3.60 -3.29
N CYS A 12 -0.06 -4.03 -2.92
CA CYS A 12 0.31 -5.44 -2.85
C CYS A 12 0.54 -5.85 -1.39
N ILE A 13 0.21 -7.09 -1.06
CA ILE A 13 0.56 -7.70 0.23
C ILE A 13 1.52 -8.86 0.03
N ARG A 14 2.43 -9.03 0.99
CA ARG A 14 3.29 -10.20 1.08
C ARG A 14 3.07 -10.86 2.43
N TYR A 15 2.71 -12.13 2.42
CA TYR A 15 2.37 -12.89 3.62
C TYR A 15 2.93 -14.30 3.56
N ILE A 16 2.99 -14.99 4.71
CA ILE A 16 3.34 -16.40 4.77
C ILE A 16 2.05 -17.21 4.81
N ASN A 17 1.81 -18.01 3.79
CA ASN A 17 0.75 -19.00 3.80
C ASN A 17 1.26 -20.24 4.54
N HIS A 18 0.49 -20.72 5.52
CA HIS A 18 0.81 -21.91 6.31
C HIS A 18 0.04 -23.17 5.90
N VAL A 19 -0.88 -23.09 4.93
CA VAL A 19 -1.79 -24.19 4.55
C VAL A 19 -1.03 -25.41 4.00
N ASN A 20 0.04 -25.19 3.24
CA ASN A 20 0.83 -26.26 2.59
C ASN A 20 2.32 -26.27 3.03
N GLY A 21 2.63 -25.78 4.24
CA GLY A 21 3.99 -25.42 4.67
C GLY A 21 4.14 -23.91 4.77
N ALA A 22 5.33 -23.39 5.09
CA ALA A 22 5.59 -21.95 5.17
C ALA A 22 6.02 -21.40 3.80
N GLU A 23 5.06 -20.98 2.98
CA GLU A 23 5.30 -20.40 1.66
C GLU A 23 5.14 -18.88 1.69
N ILE A 24 6.06 -18.15 1.06
CA ILE A 24 5.94 -16.71 0.89
C ILE A 24 5.05 -16.45 -0.33
N CYS A 25 3.92 -15.78 -0.10
CA CYS A 25 2.97 -15.39 -1.14
C CYS A 25 3.01 -13.86 -1.31
N GLU A 26 2.86 -13.39 -2.55
CA GLU A 26 2.69 -11.98 -2.87
C GLU A 26 1.48 -11.81 -3.79
N GLU A 27 0.57 -10.93 -3.42
CA GLU A 27 -0.69 -10.71 -4.15
C GLU A 27 -0.99 -9.22 -4.30
N LEU A 28 -1.38 -8.84 -5.52
CA LEU A 28 -1.94 -7.52 -5.82
C LEU A 28 -3.41 -7.50 -5.39
N LEU A 29 -3.74 -6.67 -4.40
CA LEU A 29 -5.12 -6.55 -3.90
C LEU A 29 -5.96 -5.58 -4.73
N GLY A 30 -5.33 -4.58 -5.34
CA GLY A 30 -5.99 -3.68 -6.27
C GLY A 30 -5.34 -2.31 -6.41
N PHE A 31 -6.08 -1.42 -7.05
CA PHE A 31 -5.68 -0.03 -7.31
C PHE A 31 -6.62 0.92 -6.56
N CYS A 32 -6.05 1.93 -5.91
CA CYS A 32 -6.77 3.01 -5.25
C CYS A 32 -6.47 4.33 -5.96
N PRO A 33 -7.48 5.09 -6.43
CA PRO A 33 -7.24 6.41 -7.00
C PRO A 33 -6.75 7.37 -5.90
N LEU A 34 -5.65 8.07 -6.16
CA LEU A 34 -5.10 9.11 -5.30
C LEU A 34 -5.49 10.48 -5.84
N ALA A 35 -6.08 11.30 -4.98
CA ALA A 35 -6.33 12.70 -5.30
C ALA A 35 -5.03 13.53 -5.30
N LYS A 36 -4.04 13.11 -4.50
CA LYS A 36 -2.72 13.76 -4.33
C LYS A 36 -1.65 12.74 -3.94
N GLN A 37 -0.42 13.01 -4.38
CA GLN A 37 0.81 12.32 -3.98
C GLN A 37 1.49 12.98 -2.78
N ASP A 38 0.76 13.17 -1.68
CA ASP A 38 1.37 13.52 -0.40
C ASP A 38 1.25 12.35 0.57
N ALA A 39 2.19 12.29 1.52
CA ALA A 39 2.28 11.19 2.46
C ALA A 39 0.97 10.96 3.23
N ALA A 40 0.27 12.04 3.60
CA ALA A 40 -0.99 11.95 4.33
C ALA A 40 -2.11 11.30 3.49
N SER A 41 -2.27 11.75 2.24
CA SER A 41 -3.27 11.22 1.31
C SER A 41 -3.00 9.76 0.95
N ILE A 42 -1.73 9.39 0.77
CA ILE A 42 -1.33 8.00 0.51
C ILE A 42 -1.62 7.14 1.74
N THR A 43 -1.22 7.57 2.94
CA THR A 43 -1.52 6.85 4.18
C THR A 43 -3.03 6.66 4.36
N GLU A 44 -3.83 7.72 4.25
CA GLU A 44 -5.28 7.63 4.40
C GLU A 44 -5.92 6.66 3.39
N ALA A 45 -5.49 6.72 2.12
CA ALA A 45 -5.95 5.82 1.08
C ALA A 45 -5.64 4.35 1.39
N ILE A 46 -4.42 4.06 1.88
CA ILE A 46 -4.02 2.71 2.29
C ILE A 46 -4.88 2.22 3.46
N LEU A 47 -4.99 3.01 4.53
CA LEU A 47 -5.74 2.63 5.72
C LEU A 47 -7.20 2.34 5.38
N SER A 48 -7.85 3.24 4.62
CA SER A 48 -9.23 3.06 4.18
C SER A 48 -9.40 1.82 3.30
N GLN A 49 -8.43 1.53 2.43
CA GLN A 49 -8.53 0.38 1.53
C GLN A 49 -8.31 -0.95 2.26
N LEU A 50 -7.38 -1.00 3.23
CA LEU A 50 -7.18 -2.16 4.09
C LEU A 50 -8.41 -2.45 4.94
N GLU A 51 -9.01 -1.43 5.54
CA GLU A 51 -10.26 -1.57 6.31
C GLU A 51 -11.39 -2.13 5.44
N LYS A 52 -11.55 -1.63 4.20
CA LYS A 52 -12.52 -2.18 3.23
C LYS A 52 -12.28 -3.63 2.87
N TRP A 53 -11.02 -4.08 2.87
CA TRP A 53 -10.66 -5.48 2.64
C TRP A 53 -10.69 -6.34 3.90
N GLY A 54 -11.01 -5.76 5.06
CA GLY A 54 -11.00 -6.47 6.34
C GLY A 54 -9.58 -6.86 6.80
N LEU A 55 -8.56 -6.16 6.32
CA LEU A 55 -7.17 -6.36 6.71
C LEU A 55 -6.83 -5.44 7.87
N GLU A 56 -6.59 -6.02 9.04
CA GLU A 56 -6.17 -5.25 10.21
C GLU A 56 -4.70 -4.84 10.10
N ILE A 57 -4.45 -3.54 10.28
CA ILE A 57 -3.09 -2.96 10.25
C ILE A 57 -2.18 -3.56 11.31
N ASP A 58 -2.72 -4.04 12.42
CA ASP A 58 -1.94 -4.65 13.50
C ASP A 58 -1.17 -5.91 13.04
N TYR A 59 -1.61 -6.54 11.95
CA TYR A 59 -0.92 -7.67 11.32
C TYR A 59 0.09 -7.24 10.23
N LEU A 60 0.19 -5.96 9.88
CA LEU A 60 1.18 -5.46 8.93
C LEU A 60 2.55 -5.31 9.60
N ARG A 61 3.49 -6.20 9.25
CA ARG A 61 4.83 -6.24 9.85
C ARG A 61 5.90 -5.45 9.08
N GLY A 62 5.63 -5.06 7.84
CA GLY A 62 6.55 -4.28 7.02
C GLY A 62 5.81 -3.49 5.96
N GLN A 63 6.13 -2.20 5.84
CA GLN A 63 5.56 -1.29 4.84
C GLN A 63 6.68 -0.88 3.89
N GLY A 64 6.49 -1.10 2.59
CA GLY A 64 7.44 -0.71 1.55
C GLY A 64 6.70 0.09 0.49
N TYR A 65 7.25 1.25 0.14
CA TYR A 65 6.64 2.18 -0.83
C TYR A 65 7.61 2.41 -1.98
N ASP A 66 7.21 2.01 -3.19
CA ASP A 66 7.92 2.37 -4.42
C ASP A 66 7.39 3.72 -4.93
N GLY A 67 8.28 4.67 -5.22
CA GLY A 67 7.91 6.08 -5.47
C GLY A 67 8.28 7.06 -4.34
N ALA A 68 9.43 6.83 -3.68
CA ALA A 68 9.92 7.52 -2.48
C ALA A 68 9.98 9.07 -2.52
N SER A 69 9.74 9.74 -3.64
CA SER A 69 9.70 11.21 -3.71
C SER A 69 8.46 11.82 -3.04
N ALA A 70 7.31 11.12 -3.05
CA ALA A 70 6.03 11.62 -2.50
C ALA A 70 5.82 11.30 -1.01
N MET A 71 6.57 10.32 -0.48
CA MET A 71 6.43 9.80 0.89
C MET A 71 7.49 10.35 1.86
N SER A 72 8.14 11.47 1.53
CA SER A 72 9.08 12.13 2.47
C SER A 72 8.31 12.90 3.54
N GLY A 73 7.83 12.18 4.56
CA GLY A 73 7.51 12.77 5.85
C GLY A 73 8.77 13.32 6.52
N HIS A 74 8.61 14.29 7.42
CA HIS A 74 9.64 15.08 8.13
C HIS A 74 10.78 14.31 8.83
N VAL A 75 10.83 12.98 8.77
CA VAL A 75 11.90 12.16 9.33
C VAL A 75 12.54 11.39 8.19
N SER A 76 13.78 11.76 7.86
CA SER A 76 14.65 11.01 6.97
C SER A 76 14.81 9.58 7.49
N GLY A 77 14.15 8.64 6.82
CA GLY A 77 14.30 7.21 7.06
C GLY A 77 14.02 6.47 5.76
N VAL A 78 15.07 6.32 4.96
CA VAL A 78 15.25 5.12 4.13
C VAL A 78 15.75 3.99 5.01
#